data_AF-A0A3M2DIV6-F1
#
_entry.id   AF-A0A3M2DIV6-F1
#
_cell.length_a   1.000
_cell.length_b   1.000
_cell.length_c   1.000
_cell.angle_alpha   90.00
_cell.angle_beta   90.00
_cell.angle_gamma   90.00
#
_symmetry.space_group_name_H-M   'P 1'
#
loop_
_entity.id
_entity.type
_entity.pdbx_description
1 polymer ?
#
loop_
_entity_poly.entity_id
_entity_poly.type
_entity_poly.pdbx_seq_one_letter_code
_entity_poly.pdbx_strand_id
1 'polypeptide(L)'
;MSSSPFSNGAIRLDDEHRVCEGGYAMYVCLCKGITESEFLQLVSVHQGTLSAIAQSMGLDDSCCGRCQERLPELLDQTSQPSIEEPRS
;
A
#
# COMPACT_ATOMS: atom_id res chain seq x y z
N MET A 1 47.64 20.71 -14.07
CA MET A 1 47.16 20.14 -12.80
C MET A 1 46.41 21.26 -12.09
N SER A 2 45.09 21.30 -12.27
CA SER A 2 44.22 22.31 -11.68
C SER A 2 43.03 21.55 -11.11
N SER A 3 43.11 21.25 -9.83
CA SER A 3 42.15 20.46 -9.08
C SER A 3 40.91 21.28 -8.80
N SER A 4 39.74 20.81 -9.22
CA SER A 4 38.44 21.23 -8.69
C SER A 4 37.44 20.11 -8.90
N PRO A 5 37.28 19.17 -7.94
CA PRO A 5 36.09 18.36 -7.88
C PRO A 5 34.95 19.20 -7.29
N PHE A 6 33.85 19.23 -8.03
CA PHE A 6 32.61 19.92 -7.74
C PHE A 6 32.16 19.74 -6.29
N SER A 7 31.76 20.85 -5.70
CA SER A 7 31.17 20.92 -4.37
C SER A 7 29.82 20.18 -4.32
N ASN A 8 29.71 19.29 -3.35
CA ASN A 8 28.54 19.04 -2.52
C ASN A 8 27.17 19.16 -3.17
N GLY A 9 26.65 18.02 -3.59
CA GLY A 9 25.22 17.75 -3.62
C GLY A 9 25.01 16.32 -3.13
N ALA A 10 25.04 16.09 -1.82
CA ALA A 10 24.60 14.84 -1.24
C ALA A 10 23.10 14.71 -1.53
N ILE A 11 22.77 13.98 -2.59
CA ILE A 11 21.40 13.52 -2.82
C ILE A 11 21.16 12.51 -1.70
N ARG A 12 20.47 12.95 -0.65
CA ARG A 12 19.82 12.00 0.24
C ARG A 12 18.78 11.31 -0.63
N LEU A 13 19.09 10.08 -1.05
CA LEU A 13 18.06 9.14 -1.47
C LEU A 13 17.28 8.83 -0.19
N ASP A 14 16.26 9.65 0.08
CA ASP A 14 15.11 9.16 0.82
C ASP A 14 14.32 8.32 -0.19
N ASP A 15 14.43 7.02 0.02
CA ASP A 15 13.92 5.91 -0.74
C ASP A 15 12.39 5.91 -0.70
N GLU A 16 11.70 6.69 -1.55
CA GLU A 16 10.24 6.59 -1.67
C GLU A 16 9.70 7.11 -3.03
N HIS A 17 10.31 6.66 -4.12
CA HIS A 17 9.73 6.80 -5.47
C HIS A 17 9.61 5.44 -6.17
N ARG A 18 8.41 4.87 -6.13
CA ARG A 18 7.80 3.97 -7.14
C ARG A 18 6.34 3.82 -6.71
N VAL A 19 5.30 4.30 -7.42
CA VAL A 19 5.04 4.19 -8.86
C VAL A 19 4.08 5.31 -9.30
N CYS A 20 4.42 6.02 -10.39
CA CYS A 20 3.46 6.77 -11.21
C CYS A 20 3.04 5.90 -12.39
N GLU A 21 2.02 5.06 -12.21
CA GLU A 21 1.29 4.39 -13.30
C GLU A 21 -0.17 4.77 -13.08
N GLY A 22 -0.74 5.52 -14.02
CA GLY A 22 -2.06 6.15 -13.90
C GLY A 22 -3.22 5.16 -13.84
N GLY A 23 -3.41 4.54 -12.68
CA GLY A 23 -4.67 3.96 -12.21
C GLY A 23 -5.15 4.77 -11.01
N TYR A 24 -6.44 5.04 -10.92
CA TYR A 24 -7.08 5.67 -9.75
C TYR A 24 -6.86 4.76 -8.53
N ALA A 25 -5.77 4.99 -7.80
CA ALA A 25 -5.44 4.22 -6.62
C ALA A 25 -6.40 4.61 -5.50
N MET A 26 -7.34 3.70 -5.16
CA MET A 26 -8.11 3.84 -3.94
C MET A 26 -7.16 3.59 -2.76
N TYR A 27 -7.12 4.51 -1.80
CA TYR A 27 -6.36 4.32 -0.57
C TYR A 27 -7.18 3.55 0.45
N VAL A 28 -6.64 2.44 0.94
CA VAL A 28 -7.22 1.66 2.03
C VAL A 28 -6.86 2.28 3.39
N CYS A 29 -5.63 2.76 3.54
CA CYS A 29 -5.18 3.45 4.75
C CYS A 29 -4.39 4.72 4.43
N LEU A 30 -4.97 5.88 4.74
CA LEU A 30 -4.31 7.17 4.53
C LEU A 30 -3.16 7.43 5.52
N CYS A 31 -3.22 6.86 6.73
CA CYS A 31 -2.18 7.07 7.74
C CYS A 31 -0.84 6.41 7.38
N LYS A 32 -0.91 5.31 6.62
CA LYS A 32 0.25 4.51 6.21
C LYS A 32 0.49 4.56 4.70
N GLY A 33 -0.34 5.31 3.96
CA GLY A 33 -0.25 5.41 2.50
C GLY A 33 -0.61 4.12 1.75
N ILE A 34 -1.28 3.15 2.41
CA ILE A 34 -1.57 1.85 1.79
C ILE A 34 -2.68 1.99 0.76
N THR A 35 -2.37 1.61 -0.47
CA THR A 35 -3.30 1.55 -1.59
C THR A 35 -4.05 0.23 -1.63
N GLU A 36 -5.17 0.18 -2.34
CA GLU A 36 -5.93 -1.04 -2.59
C GLU A 36 -5.09 -2.11 -3.30
N SER A 37 -4.27 -1.71 -4.28
CA SER A 37 -3.37 -2.62 -4.98
C SER A 37 -2.37 -3.28 -4.03
N GLU A 38 -1.79 -2.50 -3.13
CA GLU A 38 -0.86 -3.00 -2.12
C GLU A 38 -1.57 -3.88 -1.08
N PHE A 39 -2.77 -3.48 -0.67
CA PHE A 39 -3.63 -4.31 0.18
C PHE A 39 -3.94 -5.66 -0.46
N LEU A 40 -4.36 -5.70 -1.73
CA LEU A 40 -4.64 -6.93 -2.49
C LEU A 40 -3.41 -7.85 -2.59
N GLN A 41 -2.22 -7.27 -2.76
CA GLN A 41 -0.97 -8.03 -2.72
C GLN A 41 -0.76 -8.67 -1.33
N LEU A 42 -0.96 -7.91 -0.26
CA LEU A 42 -0.87 -8.44 1.12
C LEU A 42 -1.92 -9.53 1.38
N VAL A 43 -3.15 -9.36 0.91
CA VAL A 43 -4.21 -10.39 0.99
C VAL A 43 -3.75 -11.67 0.31
N SER A 44 -3.17 -11.57 -0.89
CA SER A 44 -2.68 -12.71 -1.67
C SER A 44 -1.51 -13.42 -0.98
N VAL A 45 -0.57 -12.67 -0.40
CA VAL A 45 0.60 -13.20 0.31
C VAL A 45 0.21 -13.87 1.63
N HIS A 46 -0.72 -13.28 2.37
CA HIS A 46 -1.13 -13.74 3.70
C HIS A 46 -2.41 -14.59 3.70
N GLN A 47 -2.88 -15.00 2.52
CA GLN A 47 -4.05 -15.85 2.31
C GLN A 47 -5.32 -15.32 3.02
N GLY A 48 -5.50 -14.00 3.04
CA GLY A 48 -6.67 -13.37 3.67
C GLY A 48 -6.69 -13.36 5.20
N THR A 49 -5.58 -13.69 5.87
CA THR A 49 -5.53 -13.71 7.34
C THR A 49 -5.51 -12.28 7.92
N LEU A 50 -6.62 -11.84 8.52
CA LEU A 50 -6.79 -10.52 9.15
C LEU A 50 -5.59 -10.06 9.99
N SER A 51 -5.16 -10.88 10.94
CA SER A 51 -4.08 -10.53 11.87
C SER A 51 -2.72 -10.39 11.18
N ALA A 52 -2.46 -11.19 10.15
CA ALA A 52 -1.21 -11.09 9.39
C ALA A 52 -1.21 -9.85 8.51
N ILE A 53 -2.34 -9.53 7.88
CA ILE A 53 -2.49 -8.36 7.00
C ILE A 53 -2.42 -7.06 7.82
N ALA A 54 -3.09 -7.01 8.98
CA ALA A 54 -3.02 -5.86 9.88
C ALA A 54 -1.58 -5.58 10.35
N GLN A 55 -0.83 -6.63 10.71
CA GLN A 55 0.59 -6.51 11.06
C GLN A 55 1.44 -6.04 9.88
N SER A 56 1.25 -6.60 8.69
CA SER A 56 2.00 -6.18 7.49
C SER A 56 1.68 -4.76 7.05
N MET A 57 0.45 -4.29 7.26
CA MET A 57 0.05 -2.90 7.04
C MET A 57 0.53 -1.95 8.15
N GLY A 58 1.11 -2.48 9.24
CA GLY A 58 1.51 -1.69 10.41
C GLY A 58 0.34 -0.96 11.06
N LEU A 59 -0.82 -1.61 11.12
CA LEU A 59 -2.00 -1.10 11.82
C LEU A 59 -1.85 -1.33 13.32
N ASP A 60 -1.02 -0.50 13.94
CA ASP A 60 -0.80 -0.49 15.39
C ASP A 60 -1.74 0.51 16.08
N ASP A 61 -1.83 0.48 17.41
CA ASP A 61 -2.59 1.44 18.25
C ASP A 61 -2.19 2.92 18.04
N SER A 62 -1.06 3.16 17.36
CA SER A 62 -0.62 4.51 16.97
C SER A 62 -1.30 5.05 15.70
N CYS A 63 -2.08 4.21 15.00
CA CYS A 63 -2.86 4.60 13.83
C CYS A 63 -4.26 5.09 14.25
N CYS A 64 -4.99 5.75 13.35
CA CYS A 64 -6.33 6.27 13.61
C CYS A 64 -7.42 5.19 13.88
N GLY A 65 -7.08 3.90 13.82
CA GLY A 65 -7.97 2.76 14.06
C GLY A 65 -9.00 2.47 12.95
N ARG A 66 -9.36 3.46 12.13
CA ARG A 66 -10.43 3.35 11.13
C ARG A 66 -10.21 2.26 10.09
N CYS A 67 -8.97 2.12 9.61
CA CYS A 67 -8.62 1.10 8.63
C CYS A 67 -8.61 -0.31 9.24
N GLN A 68 -8.31 -0.44 10.54
CA GLN A 68 -8.35 -1.71 11.25
C GLN A 68 -9.80 -2.18 11.47
N GLU A 69 -10.71 -1.26 11.82
CA GLU A 69 -12.14 -1.56 11.96
C GLU A 69 -12.78 -2.02 10.64
N ARG A 70 -12.35 -1.43 9.51
CA ARG A 70 -12.89 -1.76 8.17
C ARG A 70 -12.16 -2.91 7.47
N LEU A 71 -11.01 -3.34 7.98
CA LEU A 71 -10.21 -4.44 7.44
C LEU A 71 -11.00 -5.74 7.19
N PRO A 72 -11.89 -6.21 8.10
CA PRO A 72 -12.70 -7.41 7.84
C PRO A 72 -13.64 -7.25 6.65
N GLU A 73 -14.31 -6.10 6.54
CA GLU A 73 -15.21 -5.82 5.41
C GLU A 73 -14.44 -5.76 4.08
N LEU A 74 -13.26 -5.16 4.10
CA LEU A 74 -12.39 -5.07 2.92
C LEU A 74 -11.92 -6.46 2.47
N LEU A 75 -11.57 -7.35 3.41
CA LEU A 75 -11.19 -8.72 3.07
C LEU A 75 -12.35 -9.51 2.46
N ASP A 76 -13.54 -9.37 3.02
CA ASP A 76 -14.74 -10.00 2.50
C ASP A 76 -15.00 -9.56 1.04
N GLN A 77 -14.91 -8.25 0.79
CA GLN A 77 -15.03 -7.66 -0.56
C GLN A 77 -13.98 -8.18 -1.53
N THR A 78 -12.73 -8.38 -1.10
CA THR A 78 -11.68 -8.95 -1.98
C THR A 78 -11.85 -10.44 -2.24
N SER A 79 -12.49 -11.18 -1.32
CA SER A 79 -12.77 -12.62 -1.51
C SER A 79 -13.91 -12.86 -2.50
N GLN A 80 -14.74 -11.85 -2.74
CA GLN A 80 -15.71 -11.83 -3.82
C GLN A 80 -15.00 -11.28 -5.06
N PRO A 81 -14.47 -12.13 -5.97
CA PRO A 81 -14.18 -11.64 -7.29
C PRO A 81 -15.49 -11.08 -7.80
N SER A 82 -15.55 -9.77 -7.98
CA SER A 82 -16.57 -9.17 -8.82
C SER A 82 -16.33 -9.79 -10.19
N ILE A 83 -17.01 -10.91 -10.45
CA ILE A 83 -17.30 -11.38 -11.78
C ILE A 83 -18.10 -10.22 -12.37
N GLU A 84 -17.39 -9.29 -13.02
CA GLU A 84 -17.98 -8.61 -14.15
C GLU A 84 -18.42 -9.73 -15.09
N GLU A 85 -19.71 -10.04 -15.09
CA GLU A 85 -20.38 -10.61 -16.25
C GLU A 85 -20.38 -9.50 -17.31
N PRO A 86 -19.60 -9.58 -18.41
CA PRO A 86 -20.15 -9.16 -19.67
C PRO A 86 -21.21 -10.20 -20.04
N ARG A 87 -22.46 -9.91 -19.65
CA ARG A 87 -23.61 -10.46 -20.37
C ARG A 87 -23.47 -10.05 -21.83
N SER A 88 -23.38 -11.06 -22.71
CA SER A 88 -23.82 -11.14 -24.13
C SER A 88 -22.73 -11.67 -25.05
#